data_AF-A0A2E3FDA9-F1
#
_entry.id   AF-A0A2E3FDA9-F1
#
_cell.length_a   1.000
_cell.length_b   1.000
_cell.length_c   1.000
_cell.angle_alpha   90.00
_cell.angle_beta   90.00
_cell.angle_gamma   90.00
#
_symmetry.space_group_name_H-M   'P 1'
#
loop_
_entity.id
_entity.type
_entity.pdbx_description
1 polymer ?
#
loop_
_entity_poly.entity_id
_entity_poly.type
_entity_poly.pdbx_seq_one_letter_code
_entity_poly.pdbx_strand_id
1 'polypeptide(L)'
;MTRSIDELRGFLRGYLLAHPTISEISSKTATSSKAHLSAFRTKTGRPIGIEFDKDTLQNIWLRIQDAPPAPSSTKTTEKHWTGTEWKSLDGKGANSNLSAYDDFHGHDLIRFGVNSQEDAVVILEHVLR
;
A
#
# COMPACT_ATOMS: atom_id res chain seq x y z
N MET A 1 -3.70 17.27 -14.56
CA MET A 1 -3.81 16.43 -13.34
C MET A 1 -3.60 14.96 -13.62
N THR A 2 -4.11 14.37 -14.70
CA THR A 2 -3.84 12.96 -15.07
C THR A 2 -2.35 12.66 -15.26
N ARG A 3 -1.62 13.54 -15.96
CA ARG A 3 -0.18 13.38 -16.20
C ARG A 3 0.65 13.21 -14.91
N SER A 4 0.36 13.98 -13.86
CA SER A 4 1.11 13.90 -12.60
C SER A 4 0.83 12.59 -11.84
N ILE A 5 -0.38 12.05 -11.93
CA ILE A 5 -0.72 10.76 -11.32
C ILE A 5 -0.13 9.60 -12.12
N ASP A 6 -0.09 9.68 -13.44
CA ASP A 6 0.60 8.68 -14.28
C ASP A 6 2.11 8.68 -14.00
N GLU A 7 2.71 9.85 -13.84
CA GLU A 7 4.12 10.02 -13.44
C GLU A 7 4.37 9.43 -12.03
N LEU A 8 3.48 9.68 -11.07
CA LEU A 8 3.54 9.06 -9.74
C LEU A 8 3.42 7.53 -9.80
N ARG A 9 2.50 7.00 -10.61
CA ARG A 9 2.32 5.56 -10.81
C ARG A 9 3.59 4.94 -11.40
N GLY A 10 4.17 5.58 -12.40
CA GLY A 10 5.43 5.17 -13.02
C GLY A 10 6.59 5.20 -12.00
N PHE A 11 6.70 6.28 -11.24
CA PHE A 11 7.68 6.43 -10.16
C PHE A 11 7.57 5.30 -9.13
N LEU A 12 6.38 5.06 -8.57
CA LEU A 12 6.18 4.02 -7.56
C LEU A 12 6.57 2.63 -8.07
N ARG A 13 6.17 2.29 -9.31
CA ARG A 13 6.56 1.01 -9.94
C ARG A 13 8.07 0.91 -10.09
N GLY A 14 8.71 1.93 -10.64
CA GLY A 14 10.16 1.96 -10.84
C GLY A 14 10.92 1.88 -9.52
N TYR A 15 10.52 2.68 -8.54
CA TYR A 15 11.11 2.69 -7.20
C TYR A 15 11.04 1.30 -6.55
N LEU A 16 9.84 0.71 -6.45
CA LEU A 16 9.65 -0.55 -5.72
C LEU A 16 10.31 -1.75 -6.40
N LEU A 17 10.29 -1.81 -7.73
CA LEU A 17 10.89 -2.90 -8.49
C LEU A 17 12.42 -2.81 -8.57
N ALA A 18 12.98 -1.60 -8.54
CA ALA A 18 14.42 -1.39 -8.62
C ALA A 18 15.10 -1.29 -7.24
N HIS A 19 14.34 -1.16 -6.14
CA HIS A 19 14.93 -0.95 -4.82
C HIS A 19 15.65 -2.22 -4.32
N PRO A 20 16.94 -2.14 -3.91
CA PRO A 20 17.75 -3.31 -3.58
C PRO A 20 17.33 -4.06 -2.31
N THR A 21 16.48 -3.44 -1.48
CA THR A 21 15.99 -4.01 -0.21
C THR A 21 14.49 -4.28 -0.22
N ILE A 22 13.85 -4.26 -1.39
CA ILE A 22 12.44 -4.57 -1.55
C ILE A 22 12.31 -5.79 -2.47
N SER A 23 11.34 -6.65 -2.20
CA SER A 23 11.03 -7.79 -3.05
C SER A 23 9.52 -7.91 -3.22
N GLU A 24 9.06 -8.21 -4.42
CA GLU A 24 7.63 -8.40 -4.70
C GLU A 24 7.12 -9.67 -4.00
N ILE A 25 5.92 -9.58 -3.39
CA ILE A 25 5.23 -10.70 -2.78
C ILE A 25 4.28 -11.28 -3.83
N SER A 26 4.42 -12.57 -4.12
CA SER A 26 3.47 -13.26 -5.01
C SER A 26 2.12 -13.44 -4.31
N SER A 27 1.03 -13.11 -5.01
CA SER A 27 -0.33 -13.38 -4.54
C SER A 27 -0.61 -14.88 -4.54
N LYS A 28 -1.22 -15.39 -3.46
CA LYS A 28 -1.62 -16.80 -3.35
C LYS A 28 -2.75 -17.23 -4.30
N THR A 29 -3.50 -16.27 -4.84
CA THR A 29 -4.74 -16.53 -5.59
C THR A 29 -4.68 -16.10 -7.05
N ALA A 30 -3.51 -15.74 -7.57
CA ALA A 30 -3.36 -15.15 -8.89
C ALA A 30 -3.52 -16.17 -10.04
N THR A 31 -4.75 -16.39 -10.50
CA THR A 31 -5.06 -16.90 -11.85
C THR A 31 -5.59 -15.84 -12.81
N SER A 32 -5.69 -14.56 -12.40
CA SER A 32 -6.06 -13.50 -13.35
C SER A 32 -5.27 -12.22 -13.16
N SER A 33 -4.76 -11.74 -14.29
CA SER A 33 -3.88 -10.60 -14.52
C SER A 33 -4.54 -9.24 -14.27
N LYS A 34 -5.32 -9.07 -13.19
CA LYS A 34 -5.94 -7.79 -12.84
C LYS A 34 -5.10 -7.05 -11.79
N ALA A 35 -4.03 -6.46 -12.31
CA ALA A 35 -2.96 -5.72 -11.66
C ALA A 35 -3.39 -4.39 -11.00
N HIS A 36 -4.44 -4.41 -10.18
CA HIS A 36 -4.87 -3.23 -9.43
C HIS A 36 -4.09 -3.04 -8.14
N LEU A 37 -3.60 -4.15 -7.56
CA LEU A 37 -2.83 -4.17 -6.32
C LEU A 37 -1.53 -4.97 -6.55
N SER A 38 -0.41 -4.42 -6.11
CA SER A 38 0.85 -5.15 -5.94
C SER A 38 1.27 -5.09 -4.47
N ALA A 39 1.88 -6.17 -3.98
CA ALA A 39 2.43 -6.19 -2.63
C ALA A 39 3.93 -6.45 -2.68
N PHE A 40 4.65 -5.83 -1.77
CA PHE A 40 6.09 -5.90 -1.64
C PHE A 40 6.46 -6.13 -0.18
N ARG A 41 7.66 -6.66 0.05
CA ARG A 41 8.24 -6.86 1.38
C ARG A 41 9.58 -6.17 1.43
N THR A 42 9.83 -5.41 2.49
CA THR A 42 11.18 -4.90 2.77
C THR A 42 12.09 -6.03 3.26
N LYS A 43 13.41 -5.81 3.21
CA LYS A 43 14.41 -6.73 3.79
C LYS A 43 14.19 -6.99 5.28
N THR A 44 13.59 -6.03 6.00
CA THR A 44 13.22 -6.15 7.43
C THR A 44 11.90 -6.88 7.66
N GLY A 45 11.23 -7.32 6.59
CA GLY A 45 9.99 -8.11 6.67
C GLY A 45 8.71 -7.28 6.77
N ARG A 46 8.79 -5.96 6.59
CA ARG A 46 7.60 -5.08 6.60
C ARG A 46 6.91 -5.11 5.24
N PRO A 47 5.60 -5.37 5.17
CA PRO A 47 4.90 -5.42 3.91
C PRO A 47 4.39 -4.04 3.47
N ILE A 48 4.34 -3.85 2.16
CA ILE A 48 3.89 -2.63 1.48
C ILE A 48 2.89 -3.04 0.40
N GLY A 49 1.65 -2.58 0.47
CA GLY A 49 0.63 -2.79 -0.56
C GLY A 49 0.42 -1.54 -1.38
N ILE A 50 0.32 -1.64 -2.70
CA ILE A 50 0.14 -0.48 -3.58
C ILE A 50 -1.02 -0.71 -4.52
N GLU A 51 -2.04 0.16 -4.45
CA GLU A 51 -3.12 0.16 -5.45
C GLU A 51 -2.85 1.21 -6.53
N PHE A 52 -2.71 0.74 -7.76
CA PHE A 52 -2.33 1.56 -8.91
C PHE A 52 -3.52 2.03 -9.77
N ASP A 53 -4.75 1.64 -9.41
CA ASP A 53 -5.95 1.72 -10.25
C ASP A 53 -6.74 3.02 -10.12
N LYS A 54 -6.20 4.00 -9.39
CA LYS A 54 -6.85 5.28 -9.11
C LYS A 54 -6.30 6.38 -10.03
N ASP A 55 -7.19 7.28 -10.45
CA ASP A 55 -6.88 8.35 -11.40
C ASP A 55 -6.41 9.66 -10.75
N THR A 56 -6.68 9.83 -9.45
CA THR A 56 -6.47 11.10 -8.72
C THR A 56 -5.45 11.02 -7.60
N LEU A 57 -5.11 9.80 -7.16
CA LEU A 57 -4.15 9.48 -6.11
C LEU A 57 -3.70 8.05 -6.29
N GLN A 58 -2.67 7.58 -5.58
CA GLN A 58 -2.32 6.17 -5.45
C GLN A 58 -2.46 5.78 -3.97
N ASN A 59 -2.83 4.53 -3.69
CA ASN A 59 -2.95 4.07 -2.31
C ASN A 59 -1.71 3.28 -1.91
N ILE A 60 -1.10 3.68 -0.81
CA ILE A 60 -0.06 2.92 -0.12
C ILE A 60 -0.67 2.34 1.15
N TRP A 61 -0.66 1.02 1.27
CA TRP A 61 -1.16 0.27 2.42
C TRP A 61 0.00 -0.26 3.25
N LEU A 62 -0.03 0.02 4.55
CA LEU A 62 0.95 -0.46 5.53
C LEU A 62 0.23 -1.06 6.73
N ARG A 63 0.93 -1.88 7.51
CA ARG A 63 0.48 -2.19 8.88
C ARG A 63 0.59 -0.92 9.72
N ILE A 64 -0.41 -0.65 10.57
CA ILE A 64 -0.43 0.58 11.39
C ILE A 64 0.86 0.75 12.20
N GLN A 65 1.36 -0.33 12.79
CA GLN A 65 2.58 -0.34 13.61
C GLN A 65 3.87 -0.01 12.84
N ASP A 66 3.86 -0.19 11.51
CA ASP A 66 5.02 0.03 10.63
C ASP A 66 4.95 1.40 9.92
N ALA A 67 3.88 2.16 10.16
CA ALA A 67 3.57 3.37 9.41
C ALA A 67 4.15 4.64 10.07
N PRO A 68 4.63 5.60 9.25
CA PRO A 68 4.99 6.92 9.77
C PRO A 68 3.74 7.71 10.21
N PRO A 69 3.94 8.79 10.98
CA PRO A 69 2.96 9.87 11.05
C PRO A 69 2.58 10.32 9.64
N ALA A 70 1.28 10.52 9.42
CA ALA A 70 0.76 10.86 8.11
C ALA A 70 1.26 12.23 7.63
N PRO A 71 1.82 12.34 6.41
CA PRO A 71 2.06 13.65 5.81
C PRO A 71 0.73 14.40 5.65
N SER A 72 0.71 15.70 5.92
CA SER A 72 -0.52 16.51 6.04
C SER A 72 -1.33 16.60 4.74
N SER A 73 -0.69 16.40 3.59
CA SER A 73 -1.29 16.34 2.25
C SER A 73 -1.94 14.99 1.92
N THR A 74 -1.72 13.95 2.73
CA THR A 74 -2.22 12.61 2.46
C THR A 74 -3.61 12.38 3.03
N LYS A 75 -4.43 11.61 2.31
CA LYS A 75 -5.72 11.13 2.83
C LYS A 75 -5.52 9.79 3.52
N THR A 76 -5.63 9.75 4.84
CA THR A 76 -5.50 8.50 5.59
C THR A 76 -6.81 7.75 5.74
N THR A 77 -6.73 6.42 5.86
CA THR A 77 -7.86 5.57 6.24
C THR A 77 -7.35 4.37 7.00
N GLU A 78 -7.85 4.18 8.21
CA GLU A 78 -7.53 3.01 9.03
C GLU A 78 -8.55 1.90 8.82
N LYS A 79 -8.06 0.66 8.90
CA LYS A 79 -8.85 -0.56 8.80
C LYS A 79 -8.38 -1.55 9.86
N HIS A 80 -9.30 -2.02 10.69
CA HIS A 80 -9.04 -2.97 11.75
C HIS A 80 -9.26 -4.40 11.29
N TRP A 81 -8.36 -5.29 11.68
CA TRP A 81 -8.50 -6.71 11.43
C TRP A 81 -9.57 -7.31 12.33
N THR A 82 -10.52 -8.01 11.73
CA THR A 82 -11.66 -8.63 12.43
C THR A 82 -11.47 -10.13 12.70
N GLY A 83 -10.30 -10.68 12.35
CA GLY A 83 -10.03 -12.12 12.35
C GLY A 83 -10.13 -12.76 10.96
N THR A 84 -10.92 -12.16 10.06
CA THR A 84 -11.11 -12.68 8.68
C THR A 84 -11.00 -11.61 7.60
N GLU A 85 -11.27 -10.35 7.93
CA GLU A 85 -11.23 -9.23 6.98
C GLU A 85 -10.87 -7.93 7.69
N TRP A 86 -10.54 -6.88 6.93
CA TRP A 86 -10.30 -5.55 7.49
C TRP A 86 -11.49 -4.62 7.28
N LYS A 87 -11.96 -3.95 8.34
CA LYS A 87 -13.08 -2.99 8.29
C LYS A 87 -12.71 -1.64 8.88
N SER A 88 -13.35 -0.56 8.42
CA SER A 88 -13.26 0.70 9.16
C SER A 88 -14.02 0.63 10.48
N LEU A 89 -13.75 1.59 11.37
CA LEU A 89 -14.40 1.73 12.68
C LEU A 89 -15.93 1.77 12.60
N ASP A 90 -16.49 2.33 11.53
CA ASP A 90 -17.93 2.37 11.26
C ASP A 90 -18.49 1.06 10.67
N GLY A 91 -17.66 0.02 10.58
CA GLY A 91 -17.98 -1.27 9.99
C GLY A 91 -18.05 -1.26 8.46
N LYS A 92 -17.76 -0.14 7.79
CA LYS A 92 -17.90 0.01 6.34
C LYS A 92 -16.59 -0.16 5.59
N GLY A 93 -16.73 -0.62 4.34
CA GLY A 93 -15.63 -0.78 3.38
C GLY A 93 -14.64 -1.85 3.80
N ALA A 94 -14.86 -3.08 3.36
CA ALA A 94 -13.88 -4.15 3.52
C ALA A 94 -12.67 -3.90 2.59
N ASN A 95 -11.45 -4.17 3.07
CA ASN A 95 -10.31 -4.36 2.17
C ASN A 95 -10.12 -5.87 1.95
N SER A 96 -10.65 -6.39 0.85
CA SER A 96 -10.40 -7.79 0.46
C SER A 96 -9.17 -7.92 -0.46
N ASN A 97 -8.68 -6.82 -1.03
CA ASN A 97 -7.59 -6.85 -2.00
C ASN A 97 -6.30 -7.43 -1.39
N LEU A 98 -6.03 -7.11 -0.13
CA LEU A 98 -4.84 -7.59 0.58
C LEU A 98 -4.97 -9.00 1.17
N SER A 99 -6.17 -9.62 1.10
CA SER A 99 -6.41 -10.95 1.68
C SER A 99 -5.62 -12.08 1.02
N ALA A 100 -5.08 -11.85 -0.18
CA ALA A 100 -4.25 -12.82 -0.86
C ALA A 100 -2.78 -12.84 -0.36
N TYR A 101 -2.44 -11.96 0.58
CA TYR A 101 -1.08 -11.73 1.06
C TYR A 101 -1.01 -11.93 2.59
N ASP A 102 -0.46 -13.06 3.01
CA ASP A 102 -0.36 -13.43 4.44
C ASP A 102 0.32 -12.38 5.29
N ASP A 103 1.26 -11.63 4.72
CA ASP A 103 1.98 -10.58 5.42
C ASP A 103 1.06 -9.53 6.05
N PHE A 104 -0.12 -9.29 5.51
CA PHE A 104 -1.01 -8.29 6.08
C PHE A 104 -1.90 -8.89 7.18
N HIS A 105 -2.19 -10.20 7.12
CA HIS A 105 -3.15 -10.86 8.02
C HIS A 105 -2.78 -10.71 9.50
N GLY A 106 -3.78 -10.51 10.35
CA GLY A 106 -3.58 -10.36 11.79
C GLY A 106 -3.15 -8.95 12.22
N HIS A 107 -2.99 -8.01 11.28
CA HIS A 107 -2.56 -6.65 11.57
C HIS A 107 -3.60 -5.63 11.12
N ASP A 108 -3.77 -4.57 11.91
CA ASP A 108 -4.50 -3.39 11.46
C ASP A 108 -3.71 -2.68 10.37
N LEU A 109 -4.44 -2.06 9.43
CA LEU A 109 -3.87 -1.41 8.27
C LEU A 109 -4.18 0.08 8.25
N ILE A 110 -3.25 0.83 7.68
CA ILE A 110 -3.45 2.22 7.30
C ILE A 110 -3.20 2.37 5.80
N ARG A 111 -4.09 3.11 5.15
CA ARG A 111 -3.99 3.55 3.77
C ARG A 111 -3.53 5.00 3.75
N PHE A 112 -2.50 5.30 2.98
CA PHE A 112 -2.13 6.65 2.57
C PHE A 112 -2.55 6.85 1.12
N GLY A 113 -3.54 7.72 0.89
CA GLY A 113 -3.85 8.23 -0.44
C GLY A 113 -2.90 9.37 -0.77
N VAL A 114 -1.93 9.11 -1.66
CA VAL A 114 -0.88 10.05 -2.06
C VAL A 114 -1.12 10.57 -3.48
N ASN A 115 -0.83 11.84 -3.74
CA ASN A 115 -0.93 12.45 -5.07
C ASN A 115 0.37 13.13 -5.53
N SER A 116 1.45 12.99 -4.75
CA SER A 116 2.77 13.56 -4.98
C SER A 116 3.84 12.48 -4.81
N GLN A 117 5.00 12.65 -5.45
CA GLN A 117 6.14 11.74 -5.25
C GLN A 117 6.79 11.97 -3.89
N GLU A 118 6.80 13.21 -3.43
CA GLU A 118 7.37 13.63 -2.15
C GLU A 118 6.71 12.89 -0.99
N ASP A 119 5.37 12.85 -0.94
CA ASP A 119 4.66 12.13 0.11
C ASP A 119 4.89 10.63 0.04
N ALA A 120 4.93 10.07 -1.18
CA ALA A 120 5.22 8.66 -1.39
C ALA A 120 6.62 8.28 -0.88
N VAL A 121 7.63 9.12 -1.15
CA VAL A 121 9.01 8.91 -0.67
C VAL A 121 9.07 8.96 0.85
N VAL A 122 8.45 9.96 1.48
CA VAL A 122 8.43 10.07 2.95
C VAL A 122 7.86 8.79 3.58
N ILE A 123 6.79 8.25 3.01
CA ILE A 123 6.17 7.01 3.50
C ILE A 123 7.08 5.80 3.27
N LEU A 124 7.58 5.63 2.04
CA LEU A 124 8.39 4.46 1.68
C LEU A 124 9.72 4.43 2.43
N GLU A 125 10.43 5.56 2.53
CA GLU A 125 11.69 5.64 3.26
C GLU A 125 11.52 5.34 4.75
N HIS A 126 10.39 5.68 5.36
CA HIS A 126 10.12 5.31 6.74
C HIS A 126 10.09 3.78 6.92
N VAL A 127 9.35 3.09 6.05
CA VAL A 127 9.17 1.64 6.14
C VAL A 127 10.48 0.89 5.86
N LEU A 128 11.39 1.50 5.10
CA LEU A 128 12.69 0.93 4.77
C LEU A 128 13.75 1.00 5.88
N ARG A 129 13.53 1.80 6.92
CA ARG A 129 14.46 1.96 8.07
C ARG A 129 14.37 0.81 9.05
#